data_AF-A0A2P6C6N0-F1
#
_entry.id   AF-A0A2P6C6N0-F1
#
_cell.length_a   1.000
_cell.length_b   1.000
_cell.length_c   1.000
_cell.angle_alpha   90.00
_cell.angle_beta   90.00
_cell.angle_gamma   90.00
#
_symmetry.space_group_name_H-M   'P 1'
#
loop_
_entity.id
_entity.type
_entity.pdbx_description
1 polymer ?
#
loop_
_entity_poly.entity_id
_entity_poly.type
_entity_poly.pdbx_seq_one_letter_code
_entity_poly.pdbx_strand_id
1 'polypeptide(L)'
;MELDYIENIDGHDQNIVRLYNFDKEEAILFRDLLVDTVIDKKQKLNLAQVDFITPRNCNLIFGLFKSDEGILSKDNETFFCILTLDGFANMARLLEPFCKKESRGYEYLYDIDNPTDLLFCPTATYYDEESEPEDEIMF
;
A
#
# COMPACT_ATOMS: atom_id res chain seq x y z
N MET A 1 -7.69 -2.22 8.07
CA MET A 1 -6.78 -1.92 6.95
C MET A 1 -7.06 -2.90 5.82
N GLU A 2 -7.22 -2.38 4.61
CA GLU A 2 -7.49 -3.15 3.40
C GLU A 2 -6.35 -3.00 2.40
N LEU A 3 -6.12 -4.04 1.60
CA LEU A 3 -5.14 -4.07 0.52
C LEU A 3 -5.85 -4.33 -0.81
N ASP A 4 -5.70 -3.43 -1.75
CA ASP A 4 -6.19 -3.60 -3.12
C ASP A 4 -5.20 -3.09 -4.19
N TYR A 5 -5.46 -3.52 -5.41
CA TYR A 5 -4.79 -3.13 -6.63
C TYR A 5 -5.78 -2.48 -7.59
N ILE A 6 -5.37 -1.38 -8.22
CA ILE A 6 -6.12 -0.68 -9.26
C ILE A 6 -5.22 -0.56 -10.49
N GLU A 7 -5.68 -1.13 -11.59
CA GLU A 7 -5.00 -1.07 -12.88
C GLU A 7 -5.43 0.20 -13.63
N ASN A 8 -4.48 0.82 -14.34
CA ASN A 8 -4.72 1.90 -15.30
C ASN A 8 -5.58 3.06 -14.77
N ILE A 9 -5.14 3.68 -13.67
CA ILE A 9 -5.90 4.70 -12.93
C ILE A 9 -6.29 5.94 -13.76
N ASP A 10 -5.53 6.25 -14.81
CA ASP A 10 -5.66 7.49 -15.59
C ASP A 10 -5.62 7.27 -17.11
N GLY A 11 -5.62 6.00 -17.58
CA GLY A 11 -5.48 5.68 -19.00
C GLY A 11 -4.05 5.70 -19.53
N HIS A 12 -3.04 5.84 -18.66
CA HIS A 12 -1.62 5.92 -19.01
C HIS A 12 -0.77 4.76 -18.44
N ASP A 13 -1.37 3.59 -18.25
CA ASP A 13 -0.70 2.38 -17.73
C ASP A 13 -0.09 2.57 -16.32
N GLN A 14 -0.59 3.58 -15.57
CA GLN A 14 -0.25 3.79 -14.18
C GLN A 14 -1.12 2.91 -13.29
N ASN A 15 -0.48 2.10 -12.46
CA ASN A 15 -1.16 1.20 -11.56
C ASN A 15 -0.85 1.55 -10.10
N ILE A 16 -1.78 1.24 -9.21
CA ILE A 16 -1.61 1.49 -7.78
C ILE A 16 -1.88 0.20 -7.01
N VAL A 17 -0.93 -0.18 -6.16
CA VAL A 17 -1.22 -1.01 -4.99
C VAL A 17 -1.42 -0.07 -3.81
N ARG A 18 -2.50 -0.21 -3.04
CA ARG A 18 -2.73 0.66 -1.89
C ARG A 18 -3.14 -0.08 -0.64
N LEU A 19 -2.68 0.45 0.49
CA LEU A 19 -3.23 0.15 1.80
C LEU A 19 -4.17 1.28 2.18
N TYR A 20 -5.41 0.95 2.52
CA TYR A 20 -6.45 1.93 2.79
C TYR A 20 -7.44 1.48 3.85
N ASN A 21 -8.43 2.33 4.13
CA ASN A 21 -9.48 2.10 5.12
C ASN A 21 -8.91 1.63 6.47
N PHE A 22 -8.09 2.50 7.05
CA PHE A 22 -7.40 2.24 8.30
C PHE A 22 -7.41 3.45 9.22
N ASP A 23 -7.28 3.19 10.51
CA ASP A 23 -7.10 4.21 11.54
C ASP A 23 -5.61 4.33 11.95
N LYS A 24 -5.33 5.29 12.83
CA LYS A 24 -3.98 5.46 13.40
C LYS A 24 -3.46 4.20 14.11
N GLU A 25 -4.33 3.40 14.76
CA GLU A 25 -3.89 2.20 15.48
C GLU A 25 -3.35 1.15 14.51
N GLU A 26 -4.07 0.91 13.42
CA GLU A 26 -3.62 0.03 12.34
C GLU A 26 -2.38 0.56 11.62
N ALA A 27 -2.26 1.89 11.45
CA ALA A 27 -1.05 2.50 10.91
C ALA A 27 0.18 2.28 11.80
N ILE A 28 0.02 2.36 13.12
CA ILE A 28 1.07 2.04 14.11
C ILE A 28 1.45 0.57 14.00
N LEU A 29 0.46 -0.33 13.98
CA LEU A 29 0.69 -1.77 13.87
C LEU A 29 1.45 -2.12 12.58
N PHE A 30 1.05 -1.52 11.45
CA PHE A 30 1.70 -1.75 10.16
C PHE A 30 3.15 -1.27 10.15
N ARG A 31 3.42 -0.05 10.62
CA ARG A 31 4.77 0.50 10.71
C ARG A 31 5.65 -0.37 11.61
N ASP A 32 5.16 -0.73 12.79
CA ASP A 32 5.94 -1.50 13.77
C ASP A 32 6.25 -2.92 13.23
N LEU A 33 5.29 -3.53 12.54
CA LEU A 33 5.47 -4.81 11.87
C LEU A 33 6.51 -4.74 10.73
N LEU A 34 6.47 -3.68 9.93
CA LEU A 34 7.43 -3.42 8.86
C LEU A 34 8.86 -3.28 9.43
N VAL A 35 9.02 -2.46 10.48
CA VAL A 35 10.31 -2.25 11.15
C VAL A 35 10.82 -3.56 11.74
N ASP A 36 10.04 -4.24 12.56
CA ASP A 36 10.46 -5.47 13.24
C ASP A 36 10.79 -6.58 12.23
N THR A 37 9.94 -6.81 11.24
CA THR A 37 10.09 -7.94 10.32
C THR A 37 11.13 -7.69 9.23
N VAL A 38 11.03 -6.55 8.54
CA VAL A 38 11.82 -6.29 7.33
C VAL A 38 13.15 -5.60 7.68
N ILE A 39 13.15 -4.63 8.59
CA ILE A 39 14.35 -3.84 8.92
C ILE A 39 15.21 -4.58 9.95
N ASP A 40 14.62 -4.97 11.09
CA ASP A 40 15.36 -5.54 12.21
C ASP A 40 15.66 -7.03 11.99
N LYS A 41 14.64 -7.83 11.68
CA LYS A 41 14.80 -9.28 11.44
C LYS A 41 15.28 -9.63 10.05
N LYS A 42 15.19 -8.69 9.08
CA LYS A 42 15.59 -8.90 7.67
C LYS A 42 14.87 -10.07 7.01
N GLN A 43 13.60 -10.23 7.36
CA GLN A 43 12.71 -11.28 6.85
C GLN A 43 11.72 -10.70 5.83
N LYS A 44 11.15 -11.58 5.01
CA LYS A 44 10.05 -11.22 4.12
C LYS A 44 8.79 -11.02 4.95
N LEU A 45 8.01 -10.00 4.61
CA LEU A 45 6.71 -9.73 5.22
C LEU A 45 5.62 -9.93 4.17
N ASN A 46 4.75 -10.92 4.37
CA ASN A 46 3.64 -11.23 3.48
C ASN A 46 2.34 -10.69 4.09
N LEU A 47 1.72 -9.70 3.45
CA LEU A 47 0.56 -9.00 4.03
C LEU A 47 -0.70 -9.86 4.10
N ALA A 48 -0.87 -10.84 3.22
CA ALA A 48 -1.97 -11.81 3.33
C ALA A 48 -1.90 -12.71 4.58
N GLN A 49 -0.80 -12.67 5.35
CA GLN A 49 -0.64 -13.43 6.60
C GLN A 49 -0.77 -12.54 7.85
N VAL A 50 -1.16 -11.28 7.69
CA VAL A 50 -1.26 -10.31 8.78
C VAL A 50 -2.72 -10.13 9.18
N ASP A 51 -3.04 -10.43 10.44
CA ASP A 51 -4.43 -10.55 10.93
C ASP A 51 -5.29 -9.27 10.78
N PHE A 52 -4.68 -8.08 10.79
CA PHE A 52 -5.40 -6.80 10.68
C PHE A 52 -5.42 -6.23 9.25
N ILE A 53 -4.89 -6.96 8.28
CA ILE A 53 -4.90 -6.57 6.87
C ILE A 53 -5.84 -7.52 6.12
N THR A 54 -6.82 -6.96 5.43
CA THR A 54 -7.75 -7.72 4.58
C THR A 54 -7.36 -7.55 3.11
N PRO A 55 -6.79 -8.59 2.46
CA PRO A 55 -6.55 -8.59 1.02
C PRO A 55 -7.89 -8.66 0.27
N ARG A 56 -8.09 -7.78 -0.73
CA ARG A 56 -9.32 -7.76 -1.53
C ARG A 56 -9.16 -8.48 -2.87
N ASN A 57 -8.23 -8.00 -3.69
CA ASN A 57 -7.98 -8.53 -5.03
C ASN A 57 -6.49 -8.79 -5.29
N CYS A 58 -5.61 -8.47 -4.34
CA CYS A 58 -4.18 -8.70 -4.48
C CYS A 58 -3.52 -9.01 -3.14
N ASN A 59 -2.27 -9.47 -3.20
CA ASN A 59 -1.37 -9.63 -2.09
C ASN A 59 -0.09 -8.83 -2.33
N LEU A 60 0.55 -8.37 -1.25
CA LEU A 60 1.81 -7.64 -1.28
C LEU A 60 2.82 -8.31 -0.34
N ILE A 61 4.02 -8.56 -0.86
CA ILE A 61 5.13 -9.16 -0.13
C ILE A 61 6.31 -8.20 -0.15
N PHE A 62 6.74 -7.75 1.03
CA PHE A 62 7.95 -6.95 1.20
C PHE A 62 9.18 -7.86 1.32
N GLY A 63 10.27 -7.50 0.63
CA GLY A 63 11.51 -8.24 0.71
C GLY A 63 12.75 -7.38 0.45
N LEU A 64 13.79 -7.61 1.24
CA LEU A 64 15.07 -6.93 1.07
C LEU A 64 15.83 -7.43 -0.17
N PHE A 65 16.50 -6.48 -0.85
CA PHE A 65 17.42 -6.76 -1.94
C PHE A 65 18.62 -5.82 -1.94
N LYS A 66 19.52 -5.99 -2.91
CA LYS A 66 20.76 -5.20 -3.02
C LYS A 66 20.55 -3.84 -3.68
N SER A 67 19.43 -3.68 -4.37
CA SER A 67 19.00 -2.50 -5.12
C SER A 67 17.50 -2.35 -4.96
N ASP A 68 17.02 -1.11 -5.11
CA ASP A 68 15.60 -0.82 -5.15
C ASP A 68 15.06 -1.23 -6.52
N GLU A 69 14.33 -2.35 -6.57
CA GLU A 69 13.69 -2.85 -7.80
C GLU A 69 12.23 -2.36 -7.90
N GLY A 70 11.66 -1.92 -6.78
CA GLY A 70 10.30 -1.40 -6.68
C GLY A 70 9.25 -2.49 -6.57
N ILE A 71 8.08 -2.25 -7.16
CA ILE A 71 6.93 -3.16 -7.11
C ILE A 71 6.89 -3.98 -8.38
N LEU A 72 7.00 -5.28 -8.23
CA LEU A 72 7.02 -6.23 -9.34
C LEU A 72 5.84 -7.20 -9.20
N SER A 73 5.22 -7.53 -10.33
CA SER A 73 4.23 -8.61 -10.43
C SER A 73 4.37 -9.33 -11.77
N LYS A 74 3.87 -10.56 -11.82
CA LYS A 74 3.74 -11.36 -13.05
C LYS A 74 2.28 -11.64 -13.43
N ASP A 75 1.36 -11.46 -12.50
CA ASP A 75 -0.02 -11.92 -12.56
C ASP A 75 -1.03 -10.84 -12.14
N ASN A 76 -0.57 -9.66 -11.72
CA ASN A 76 -1.39 -8.59 -11.14
C ASN A 76 -2.20 -9.00 -9.90
N GLU A 77 -1.87 -10.15 -9.28
CA GLU A 77 -2.49 -10.65 -8.06
C GLU A 77 -1.49 -10.71 -6.92
N THR A 78 -0.24 -11.09 -7.18
CA THR A 78 0.84 -11.15 -6.20
C THR A 78 1.94 -10.15 -6.52
N PHE A 79 2.06 -9.13 -5.67
CA PHE A 79 3.03 -8.06 -5.79
C PHE A 79 4.21 -8.28 -4.84
N PHE A 80 5.40 -7.93 -5.31
CA PHE A 80 6.63 -7.94 -4.53
C PHE A 80 7.19 -6.52 -4.48
N CYS A 81 7.21 -5.92 -3.29
CA CYS A 81 7.93 -4.67 -3.06
C CYS A 81 9.35 -5.01 -2.60
N ILE A 82 10.31 -4.80 -3.50
CA ILE A 82 11.69 -5.26 -3.38
C ILE A 82 12.61 -4.05 -3.30
N LEU A 83 13.07 -3.75 -2.08
CA LEU A 83 13.86 -2.55 -1.78
C LEU A 83 15.12 -2.89 -0.99
N THR A 84 16.05 -1.95 -0.96
CA THR A 84 17.16 -1.89 -0.02
C THR A 84 16.67 -1.60 1.41
N LEU A 85 17.57 -1.78 2.38
CA LEU A 85 17.29 -1.42 3.77
C LEU A 85 16.96 0.07 3.92
N ASP A 86 17.67 0.93 3.19
CA ASP A 86 17.44 2.38 3.20
C ASP A 86 16.08 2.74 2.60
N GLY A 87 15.66 2.03 1.53
CA GLY A 87 14.32 2.17 0.96
C GLY A 87 13.22 1.87 1.97
N PHE A 88 13.35 0.76 2.72
CA PHE A 88 12.38 0.43 3.78
C PHE A 88 12.45 1.38 4.98
N ALA A 89 13.63 1.87 5.36
CA ALA A 89 13.77 2.87 6.41
C ALA A 89 13.08 4.19 6.02
N ASN A 90 13.18 4.59 4.76
CA ASN A 90 12.44 5.74 4.25
C ASN A 90 10.93 5.49 4.24
N MET A 91 10.48 4.31 3.81
CA MET A 91 9.06 3.93 3.87
C MET A 91 8.50 4.01 5.30
N ALA A 92 9.22 3.48 6.29
CA ALA A 92 8.82 3.57 7.70
C ALA A 92 8.73 5.02 8.19
N ARG A 93 9.63 5.91 7.73
CA ARG A 93 9.59 7.35 8.03
C ARG A 93 8.36 8.03 7.42
N LEU A 94 7.97 7.66 6.21
CA LEU A 94 6.78 8.18 5.52
C LEU A 94 5.47 7.78 6.24
N LEU A 95 5.46 6.65 6.94
CA LEU A 95 4.33 6.21 7.76
C LEU A 95 4.16 6.99 9.08
N GLU A 96 5.20 7.67 9.57
CA GLU A 96 5.16 8.34 10.88
C GLU A 96 4.02 9.35 11.07
N PRO A 97 3.64 10.19 10.09
CA PRO A 97 2.57 11.16 10.27
C PRO A 97 1.22 10.50 10.62
N PHE A 98 0.94 9.34 10.00
CA PHE A 98 -0.27 8.53 10.24
C PHE A 98 -0.29 7.89 11.62
N CYS A 99 0.88 7.68 12.23
CA CYS A 99 1.01 7.13 13.56
C CYS A 99 0.81 8.17 14.68
N LYS A 100 0.95 9.46 14.37
CA LYS A 100 0.89 10.56 15.37
C LYS A 100 -0.53 11.05 15.60
N LYS A 101 -1.38 11.00 14.58
CA LYS A 101 -2.79 11.45 14.62
C LYS A 101 -3.57 10.77 13.50
N GLU A 102 -4.89 10.76 13.63
CA GLU A 102 -5.75 10.44 12.49
C GLU A 102 -5.46 11.41 11.34
N SER A 103 -5.22 10.84 10.17
CA SER A 103 -4.96 11.59 8.93
C SER A 103 -6.06 11.29 7.93
N ARG A 104 -6.33 12.26 7.05
CA ARG A 104 -7.15 12.08 5.85
C ARG A 104 -6.34 12.25 4.55
N GLY A 105 -5.07 12.63 4.68
CA GLY A 105 -4.16 12.73 3.54
C GLY A 105 -3.66 11.35 3.12
N TYR A 106 -3.11 11.26 1.92
CA TYR A 106 -2.44 10.06 1.42
C TYR A 106 -0.93 10.31 1.30
N GLU A 107 -0.16 9.24 1.22
CA GLU A 107 1.30 9.30 1.00
C GLU A 107 1.72 8.19 0.04
N TYR A 108 2.58 8.52 -0.92
CA TYR A 108 3.26 7.53 -1.75
C TYR A 108 4.43 6.97 -0.94
N LEU A 109 4.35 5.70 -0.55
CA LEU A 109 5.38 5.04 0.24
C LEU A 109 6.62 4.70 -0.58
N TYR A 110 6.45 4.67 -1.89
CA TYR A 110 7.48 4.40 -2.86
C TYR A 110 7.08 5.04 -4.20
N ASP A 111 8.00 5.79 -4.78
CA ASP A 111 7.86 6.56 -6.03
C ASP A 111 9.19 6.44 -6.79
N ILE A 112 9.28 5.45 -7.67
CA ILE A 112 10.37 5.24 -8.65
C ILE A 112 9.68 4.95 -9.98
N ASP A 113 10.32 5.32 -11.10
CA ASP A 113 9.91 5.10 -12.51
C ASP A 113 9.56 3.62 -12.85
N ASN A 114 8.48 3.10 -12.27
CA ASN A 114 7.90 1.79 -12.46
C ASN A 114 6.39 1.97 -12.66
N PRO A 115 5.72 1.07 -13.39
CA PRO A 115 4.29 1.22 -13.70
C PRO A 115 3.37 0.96 -12.50
N THR A 116 3.89 0.77 -11.28
CA THR A 116 3.09 0.44 -10.11
C THR A 116 3.59 1.17 -8.87
N ASP A 117 2.75 2.04 -8.33
CA ASP A 117 3.00 2.80 -7.11
C ASP A 117 2.47 2.09 -5.86
N LEU A 118 3.03 2.43 -4.71
CA LEU A 118 2.51 2.03 -3.40
C LEU A 118 1.92 3.22 -2.67
N LEU A 119 0.60 3.26 -2.55
CA LEU A 119 -0.13 4.33 -1.89
C LEU A 119 -0.60 3.93 -0.49
N PHE A 120 -0.47 4.83 0.48
CA PHE A 120 -1.00 4.67 1.83
C PHE A 120 -2.06 5.74 2.07
N CYS A 121 -3.34 5.34 2.12
CA CYS A 121 -4.47 6.27 2.13
C CYS A 121 -5.58 5.86 3.11
N PRO A 122 -5.72 6.51 4.28
CA PRO A 122 -6.66 6.12 5.33
C PRO A 122 -8.13 6.22 4.92
N THR A 123 -8.49 7.16 4.02
CA THR A 123 -9.88 7.51 3.72
C THR A 123 -10.28 7.30 2.25
N ALA A 124 -9.63 6.36 1.54
CA ALA A 124 -10.05 6.03 0.18
C ALA A 124 -11.37 5.23 0.19
N THR A 125 -12.26 5.57 -0.74
CA THR A 125 -13.43 4.74 -1.06
C THR A 125 -13.10 3.76 -2.16
N TYR A 126 -13.78 2.62 -2.12
CA TYR A 126 -13.78 1.65 -3.20
C TYR A 126 -14.74 2.09 -4.30
N TYR A 127 -14.34 1.89 -5.56
CA TYR A 127 -15.22 2.03 -6.72
C TYR A 127 -15.61 0.61 -7.14
N ASP A 128 -16.87 0.23 -6.89
CA ASP A 128 -17.45 -0.92 -7.58
C ASP A 128 -17.81 -0.46 -8.99
N GLU A 129 -17.38 -1.19 -10.02
CA GLU A 129 -17.84 -0.96 -11.40
C GLU A 129 -19.37 -1.13 -11.54
N GLU A 130 -20.06 -1.65 -10.51
CA GLU A 130 -21.53 -1.74 -10.45
C GLU A 130 -22.21 -0.56 -9.75
N SER A 131 -21.47 0.39 -9.15
CA SER A 131 -22.08 1.61 -8.61
C SER A 131 -22.17 2.67 -9.71
N GLU A 132 -23.20 2.59 -10.56
CA GLU A 132 -23.66 3.79 -11.26
C GLU A 132 -24.02 4.85 -10.20
N PRO A 133 -23.60 6.12 -10.35
CA PRO A 133 -24.10 7.16 -9.47
C PRO A 133 -25.60 7.30 -9.72
N GLU A 134 -26.41 6.77 -8.80
CA GLU A 134 -27.83 7.10 -8.74
C GLU A 134 -27.96 8.62 -8.56
N ASP A 135 -28.31 9.29 -9.65
CA ASP A 135 -29.01 10.57 -9.72
C ASP A 135 -28.92 11.43 -8.44
N GLU A 136 -27.89 12.29 -8.33
CA GLU A 136 -28.07 13.52 -7.55
C GLU A 136 -28.96 14.48 -8.36
N ILE A 137 -30.25 14.30 -8.09
CA ILE A 137 -31.40 15.11 -8.47
C ILE A 137 -31.09 16.61 -8.37
N MET A 138 -31.52 17.32 -9.42
CA MET A 138 -31.56 18.77 -9.58
C MET A 138 -32.01 19.55 -8.33
N PHE A 139 -31.33 20.68 -8.08
CA PHE A 139 -31.98 21.92 -7.68
C PHE A 139 -31.40 23.11 -8.45
#